data_AF-C5T8I6-F1
#
_entry.id   AF-C5T8I6-F1
#
_cell.length_a   1.000
_cell.length_b   1.000
_cell.length_c   1.000
_cell.angle_alpha   90.00
_cell.angle_beta   90.00
_cell.angle_gamma   90.00
#
_symmetry.space_group_name_H-M   'P 1'
#
loop_
_entity.id
_entity.type
_entity.pdbx_description
1 polymer ?
#
loop_
_entity_poly.entity_id
_entity_poly.type
_entity_poly.pdbx_seq_one_letter_code
_entity_poly.pdbx_strand_id
1 'polypeptide(L)' 'PAPVRGGQRSHERAQGRTREQLYEDARRQGIEGRSKMNKQELAKAVGR' A
#
# COMPACT_ATOMS: atom_id res chain seq x y z
N PRO A 1 33.60 -5.10 9.93
CA PRO A 1 32.64 -5.28 8.80
C PRO A 1 31.28 -4.70 9.21
N ALA A 2 30.63 -3.95 8.32
CA ALA A 2 29.59 -2.95 8.60
C ALA A 2 28.25 -3.46 9.21
N PRO A 3 27.46 -2.58 9.90
CA PRO A 3 26.09 -2.91 10.31
C PRO A 3 25.17 -2.97 9.09
N VAL A 4 24.30 -3.99 9.05
CA VAL A 4 23.39 -4.25 7.94
C VAL A 4 22.43 -3.08 7.78
N ARG A 5 22.65 -2.30 6.72
CA ARG A 5 21.92 -1.09 6.37
C ARG A 5 20.64 -1.49 5.64
N GLY A 6 19.51 -1.40 6.34
CA GLY A 6 18.18 -1.14 5.76
C GLY A 6 17.53 -2.24 4.91
N GLY A 7 16.22 -2.38 5.10
CA GLY A 7 15.34 -2.80 4.01
C GLY A 7 14.67 -4.16 4.10
N GLN A 8 14.28 -4.63 5.30
CA GLN A 8 13.25 -5.69 5.42
C GLN A 8 11.84 -5.19 5.07
N ARG A 9 11.72 -4.32 4.05
CA ARG A 9 10.46 -4.03 3.34
C ARG A 9 10.56 -4.47 1.88
N SER A 10 11.35 -5.51 1.62
CA SER A 10 11.40 -6.19 0.34
C SER A 10 10.43 -7.38 0.36
N HIS A 11 9.18 -7.15 0.77
CA HIS A 11 8.15 -8.18 0.68
C HIS A 11 7.71 -8.25 -0.79
N GLU A 12 8.28 -9.23 -1.48
CA GLU A 12 7.69 -9.96 -2.60
C GLU A 12 7.04 -9.11 -3.70
N ARG A 13 7.87 -8.84 -4.72
CA ARG A 13 7.38 -8.54 -6.06
C ARG A 13 6.66 -9.78 -6.61
N ALA A 14 5.33 -9.75 -6.72
CA ALA A 14 4.52 -10.35 -7.80
C ALA A 14 3.02 -10.45 -7.41
N GLN A 15 2.23 -9.37 -7.62
CA GLN A 15 0.78 -9.34 -7.92
C GLN A 15 0.20 -7.95 -7.59
N GLY A 16 0.53 -6.96 -8.43
CA GLY A 16 -0.06 -5.62 -8.36
C GLY A 16 0.33 -4.79 -7.13
N ARG A 17 -0.38 -3.67 -6.94
CA ARG A 17 -0.17 -2.78 -5.77
C ARG A 17 -0.55 -3.51 -4.49
N THR A 18 0.21 -3.31 -3.42
CA THR A 18 -0.12 -3.83 -2.09
C THR A 18 -1.28 -3.06 -1.46
N ARG A 19 -1.94 -3.65 -0.46
CA ARG A 19 -2.99 -2.94 0.30
C ARG A 19 -2.46 -1.65 0.92
N GLU A 20 -1.22 -1.67 1.43
CA GLU A 20 -0.58 -0.50 2.03
C GLU A 20 -0.34 0.61 1.01
N GLN A 21 0.13 0.27 -0.20
CA GLN A 21 0.28 1.25 -1.28
C GLN A 21 -1.06 1.88 -1.65
N LEU A 22 -2.12 1.07 -1.77
CA LEU A 22 -3.46 1.57 -2.05
C LEU A 22 -4.05 2.39 -0.89
N TYR A 23 -3.73 2.03 0.36
CA TYR A 23 -4.13 2.78 1.55
C TYR A 23 -3.47 4.15 1.59
N GLU A 24 -2.17 4.23 1.31
CA GLU A 24 -1.45 5.50 1.23
C GLU A 24 -1.95 6.35 0.06
N ASP A 25 -2.24 5.76 -1.10
CA ASP A 25 -2.86 6.47 -2.23
C ASP A 25 -4.25 7.01 -1.85
N ALA A 26 -5.09 6.19 -1.21
CA ALA A 26 -6.41 6.58 -0.72
C ALA A 26 -6.31 7.69 0.34
N ARG A 27 -5.30 7.65 1.20
CA ARG A 27 -5.00 8.69 2.19
C ARG A 27 -4.61 10.01 1.51
N ARG A 28 -3.76 9.97 0.48
CA ARG A 28 -3.36 11.16 -0.29
C ARG A 28 -4.53 11.78 -1.04
N GLN A 29 -5.46 10.96 -1.53
CA GLN A 29 -6.68 11.41 -2.19
C GLN A 29 -7.79 11.85 -1.20
N GLY A 30 -7.61 11.65 0.11
CA GLY A 30 -8.61 12.02 1.11
C GLY A 30 -9.85 11.12 1.13
N ILE A 31 -9.74 9.86 0.67
CA ILE A 31 -10.86 8.91 0.61
C ILE A 31 -11.30 8.56 2.03
N GLU A 32 -12.51 8.97 2.41
CA GLU A 32 -13.08 8.62 3.71
C GLU A 32 -13.40 7.13 3.81
N GLY A 33 -13.32 6.57 5.01
CA GLY A 33 -13.53 5.13 5.21
C GLY A 33 -12.39 4.22 4.73
N ARG A 34 -11.27 4.77 4.20
CA ARG A 34 -10.12 3.95 3.73
C ARG A 34 -9.56 2.95 4.76
N SER A 35 -9.70 3.22 6.06
CA SER A 35 -9.27 2.31 7.13
C SER A 35 -10.14 1.05 7.24
N LYS A 36 -11.40 1.12 6.80
CA LYS A 36 -12.33 -0.01 6.75
C LYS A 36 -12.27 -0.77 5.43
N MET A 37 -11.71 -0.15 4.39
CA MET A 37 -11.63 -0.73 3.05
C MET A 37 -10.59 -1.86 2.99
N ASN A 38 -10.95 -2.93 2.28
CA ASN A 38 -10.04 -4.01 1.93
C ASN A 38 -9.18 -3.65 0.70
N LYS A 39 -8.24 -4.53 0.31
CA LYS A 39 -7.33 -4.29 -0.84
C LYS A 39 -8.10 -3.98 -2.14
N GLN A 40 -9.21 -4.67 -2.39
CA GLN A 40 -9.99 -4.50 -3.62
C GLN A 40 -10.79 -3.19 -3.61
N GLU A 41 -11.37 -2.83 -2.47
CA GLU A 41 -12.09 -1.57 -2.28
C GLU A 41 -11.14 -0.38 -2.40
N LEU A 42 -9.96 -0.45 -1.78
CA LEU A 42 -8.93 0.58 -1.94
C LEU A 42 -8.47 0.68 -3.40
N ALA A 43 -8.32 -0.45 -4.11
CA ALA A 43 -7.96 -0.42 -5.53
C ALA A 43 -9.01 0.29 -6.40
N LYS A 44 -10.30 0.04 -6.13
CA LYS A 44 -11.42 0.70 -6.82
C LYS A 44 -11.51 2.18 -6.47
N ALA A 45 -11.41 2.52 -5.18
CA ALA A 45 -11.58 3.88 -4.69
C ALA A 45 -10.45 4.81 -5.17
N VAL A 46 -9.23 4.29 -5.29
CA VAL A 46 -8.05 5.03 -5.79
C VAL A 46 -8.11 5.30 -7.30
N GLY A 47 -9.04 4.66 -8.03
CA GLY A 47 -9.29 4.94 -9.45
C GLY A 47 -8.24 4.35 -10.38
N ARG A 48 -8.35 3.06 -10.68
CA ARG A 48 -7.67 2.42 -11.81
C ARG A 48 -8.64 1.60 -12.63
#